data_AF-A0A6J7N4J2-F1
#
_entry.id   AF-A0A6J7N4J2-F1
#
_cell.length_a   1.000
_cell.length_b   1.000
_cell.length_c   1.000
_cell.angle_alpha   90.00
_cell.angle_beta   90.00
_cell.angle_gamma   90.00
#
_symmetry.space_group_name_H-M   'P 1'
#
loop_
_entity.id
_entity.type
_entity.pdbx_description
1 polymer ?
#
loop_
_entity_poly.entity_id
_entity_poly.type
_entity_poly.pdbx_seq_one_letter_code
_entity_poly.pdbx_strand_id
1 'polypeptide(L)' 'MTVEETLREAARCTKAGITINTFMLDADWGLRNFVEQLTRLNRGRAFFTSPDNLGDYVLVDFLEQRRVRRTG' A
#
# COMPACT_ATOMS: atom_id res chain seq x y z
N MET A 1 20.74 -5.49 2.66
CA MET A 1 20.27 -4.39 3.52
C MET A 1 19.26 -3.61 2.69
N THR A 2 17.97 -3.98 2.74
CA THR A 2 16.90 -3.32 1.94
C THR A 2 15.51 -3.77 2.39
N VAL A 3 15.21 -5.08 2.38
CA VAL A 3 13.88 -5.61 2.74
C VAL A 3 13.63 -5.53 4.25
N GLU A 4 14.56 -6.04 5.06
CA GLU A 4 14.37 -6.13 6.52
C GLU A 4 14.27 -4.76 7.19
N GLU A 5 15.07 -3.79 6.75
CA GLU A 5 15.00 -2.41 7.26
C GLU A 5 13.66 -1.74 6.91
N THR A 6 13.16 -1.99 5.69
CA THR A 6 11.85 -1.47 5.27
C THR A 6 10.72 -2.07 6.12
N LEU A 7 10.77 -3.38 6.40
CA LEU A 7 9.79 -4.02 7.29
C LEU A 7 9.89 -3.47 8.72
N ARG A 8 11.10 -3.19 9.23
CA ARG A 8 11.27 -2.55 10.55
C ARG A 8 10.65 -1.14 10.59
N GLU A 9 10.80 -0.34 9.54
CA GLU A 9 10.13 0.96 9.45
C GLU A 9 8.61 0.80 9.37
N ALA A 10 8.12 -0.12 8.55
CA ALA A 10 6.70 -0.38 8.44
C ALA A 10 6.07 -0.76 9.79
N ALA A 11 6.76 -1.56 10.62
CA ALA A 11 6.34 -1.84 11.98
C ALA A 11 6.26 -0.58 12.85
N ARG A 12 7.18 0.38 12.69
CA ARG A 12 7.13 1.67 13.39
C ARG A 12 5.93 2.50 12.92
N CYS A 13 5.68 2.57 11.61
CA CYS A 13 4.49 3.22 11.06
C CYS A 13 3.20 2.60 11.63
N THR A 14 3.10 1.27 11.70
CA THR A 14 1.95 0.58 12.31
C THR A 14 1.75 1.01 13.76
N LYS A 15 2.83 1.03 14.56
CA LYS A 15 2.77 1.45 15.97
C LYS A 15 2.36 2.91 16.13
N ALA A 16 2.70 3.77 15.17
CA ALA A 16 2.30 5.17 15.12
C ALA A 16 0.88 5.40 14.57
N GLY A 17 0.15 4.33 14.20
CA GLY A 17 -1.19 4.44 13.61
C GLY A 17 -1.20 4.91 12.15
N ILE A 18 -0.07 4.79 11.44
CA ILE A 18 0.06 5.17 10.03
C ILE A 18 -0.21 3.96 9.15
N THR A 19 -1.26 4.03 8.33
CA THR A 19 -1.61 3.00 7.35
C THR A 19 -0.88 3.22 6.02
N ILE A 20 -0.36 2.14 5.45
CA ILE A 20 0.39 2.09 4.20
C ILE A 20 -0.43 1.28 3.21
N ASN A 21 -0.92 1.93 2.15
CA ASN A 21 -1.53 1.26 1.01
C ASN A 21 -0.52 1.20 -0.15
N THR A 22 -0.41 0.04 -0.78
CA THR A 22 0.58 -0.23 -1.82
C THR A 22 -0.11 -0.51 -3.15
N PHE A 23 0.24 0.24 -4.18
CA PHE A 23 -0.10 -0.10 -5.57
C PHE A 23 1.12 -0.72 -6.22
N MET A 24 0.97 -1.95 -6.67
CA MET A 24 2.04 -2.75 -7.23
C MET A 24 1.81 -2.94 -8.72
N LEU A 25 2.79 -2.53 -9.51
CA LEU A 25 2.79 -2.65 -10.98
C LEU A 25 3.79 -3.73 -11.40
N ASP A 26 3.33 -4.66 -12.24
CA ASP A 26 4.17 -5.66 -12.92
C ASP A 26 5.22 -6.35 -12.02
N ALA A 27 4.70 -7.03 -11.00
CA ALA A 27 5.47 -7.64 -9.94
C ALA A 27 6.13 -8.97 -10.31
N ASP A 28 7.44 -9.10 -10.05
CA ASP A 28 8.05 -10.42 -9.89
C ASP A 28 7.61 -11.09 -8.57
N TRP A 29 7.85 -12.41 -8.48
CA TRP A 29 7.49 -13.22 -7.31
C TRP A 29 8.14 -12.73 -6.00
N GLY A 30 9.35 -12.16 -6.08
CA GLY A 30 10.08 -11.67 -4.90
C GLY A 30 9.46 -10.39 -4.35
N LEU A 31 9.16 -9.43 -5.22
CA LEU A 31 8.50 -8.19 -4.85
C LEU A 31 7.10 -8.47 -4.29
N ARG A 32 6.39 -9.48 -4.82
CA ARG A 32 5.05 -9.86 -4.35
C ARG A 32 5.10 -10.36 -2.90
N ASN A 33 6.01 -11.28 -2.62
CA ASN A 33 6.20 -11.79 -1.25
C ASN A 33 6.58 -10.67 -0.27
N PHE A 34 7.41 -9.71 -0.71
CA PHE A 34 7.74 -8.54 0.09
C PHE A 34 6.52 -7.67 0.42
N VAL A 35 5.71 -7.34 -0.60
CA VAL A 35 4.49 -6.52 -0.42
C VAL A 35 3.47 -7.23 0.46
N GLU A 36 3.31 -8.54 0.34
CA GLU A 36 2.42 -9.32 1.20
C GLU A 36 2.85 -9.27 2.68
N GLN A 37 4.16 -9.36 2.97
CA GLN A 37 4.69 -9.21 4.33
C GLN A 37 4.49 -7.80 4.87
N LEU A 38 4.78 -6.78 4.05
CA LEU A 38 4.58 -5.38 4.39
C LEU A 38 3.12 -5.09 4.75
N THR A 39 2.20 -5.56 3.90
CA THR A 39 0.75 -5.36 4.04
C THR A 39 0.24 -6.04 5.30
N ARG A 40 0.68 -7.27 5.58
CA ARG A 40 0.31 -8.01 6.79
C ARG A 40 0.79 -7.31 8.07
N LEU A 41 2.02 -6.79 8.04
CA LEU A 41 2.63 -6.09 9.17
C LEU A 41 1.97 -4.73 9.44
N ASN A 42 1.65 -3.99 8.37
CA ASN A 42 1.04 -2.67 8.50
C ASN A 42 -0.48 -2.69 8.70
N ARG A 43 -1.15 -3.77 8.26
CA ARG A 43 -2.61 -3.88 8.19
C ARG A 43 -3.24 -2.90 7.20
N GLY A 44 -2.48 -2.49 6.19
CA GLY A 44 -2.95 -1.71 5.05
C GLY A 44 -3.47 -2.59 3.92
N ARG A 45 -3.59 -2.02 2.72
CA ARG A 45 -4.10 -2.70 1.51
C ARG A 45 -3.01 -2.78 0.45
N ALA A 46 -2.97 -3.91 -0.27
CA ALA A 46 -2.15 -4.05 -1.48
C ALA A 46 -3.06 -4.23 -2.70
N PHE A 47 -2.80 -3.44 -3.73
CA PHE A 47 -3.47 -3.49 -5.02
C PHE A 47 -2.47 -3.97 -6.06
N PHE A 48 -2.76 -5.10 -6.69
CA PHE A 48 -1.96 -5.64 -7.77
C PHE A 48 -2.62 -5.23 -9.08
N THR A 49 -1.99 -4.35 -9.84
CA THR A 49 -2.55 -3.78 -11.07
C THR A 49 -1.48 -3.69 -12.16
N SER A 50 -1.90 -3.53 -13.41
CA SER A 50 -1.03 -3.09 -14.49
C SER A 50 -0.97 -1.56 -14.54
N PRO A 51 0.07 -0.97 -15.16
CA PRO A 51 0.17 0.48 -15.36
C PRO A 51 -1.05 1.07 -16.06
N ASP A 52 -1.60 0.37 -17.05
CA ASP A 52 -2.77 0.82 -17.82
C ASP A 52 -4.03 1.00 -16.97
N ASN A 53 -4.19 0.17 -15.93
CA ASN A 53 -5.35 0.19 -15.05
C ASN A 53 -5.11 1.06 -13.79
N LEU A 54 -3.86 1.42 -13.48
CA LEU A 54 -3.52 2.17 -12.27
C LEU A 54 -4.18 3.56 -12.24
N GLY A 55 -4.25 4.23 -13.39
CA GLY A 55 -4.80 5.59 -13.50
C GLY A 55 -6.23 5.68 -12.97
N ASP A 56 -7.08 4.74 -13.34
CA ASP A 56 -8.46 4.67 -12.90
C ASP A 56 -8.57 4.37 -11.40
N TYR A 57 -7.78 3.41 -10.89
CA TYR A 57 -7.78 3.05 -9.48
C TYR A 57 -7.33 4.19 -8.56
N VAL A 58 -6.25 4.90 -8.94
CA VAL A 58 -5.74 6.05 -8.17
C VAL A 58 -6.75 7.18 -8.15
N LEU A 59 -7.39 7.47 -9.30
CA LEU A 59 -8.41 8.51 -9.38
C LEU A 59 -9.61 8.18 -8.48
N VAL A 60 -10.09 6.94 -8.51
CA VAL A 60 -11.21 6.48 -7.68
C VAL A 60 -10.86 6.57 -6.19
N ASP A 61 -9.74 6.00 -5.74
CA ASP A 61 -9.35 6.03 -4.32
C ASP A 61 -9.17 7.49 -3.82
N PHE A 62 -8.58 8.37 -4.64
CA PHE A 62 -8.47 9.78 -4.30
C PHE A 62 -9.82 10.48 -4.14
N LEU A 63 -10.78 10.22 -5.04
CA LEU A 63 -12.12 10.78 -4.98
C LEU A 63 -12.90 10.26 -3.77
N GLU A 64 -12.79 8.97 -3.46
CA GLU A 64 -13.41 8.35 -2.29
C GLU A 64 -12.86 8.94 -0.98
N GLN A 65 -11.54 9.06 -0.84
CA GLN A 65 -10.92 9.68 0.33
C GLN A 65 -11.37 11.15 0.50
N ARG A 66 -11.48 11.92 -0.59
CA ARG A 66 -12.01 13.30 -0.53
C ARG A 66 -13.48 13.38 -0.12
N ARG A 67 -14.30 12.37 -0.44
CA ARG A 67 -15.70 12.31 -0.01
C ARG A 67 -15.79 11.99 1.49
N VAL A 68 -15.04 10.99 1.96
CA VAL A 68 -15.00 10.63 3.40
C VAL A 68 -14.57 11.83 4.25
N ARG A 69 -13.59 12.61 3.79
CA ARG A 69 -13.08 13.79 4.51
C ARG A 69 -14.06 14.98 4.57
N ARG A 70 -15.14 14.98 3.79
CA ARG A 70 -16.16 16.05 3.78
C ARG A 70 -17.35 15.74 4.67
N THR A 71 -17.53 14.49 5.08
CA THR A 71 -18.69 14.03 5.85
C THR A 71 -18.33 13.72 7.32
N GLY A 72 -17.13 14.13 7.76
CA GLY A 72 -16.64 14.01 9.14
C GLY A 72 -16.36 15.35 9.76
#